data_AF-A0A8E2JB19-F1
#
_entry.id   AF-A0A8E2JB19-F1
#
_cell.length_a   1.000
_cell.length_b   1.000
_cell.length_c   1.000
_cell.angle_alpha   90.00
_cell.angle_beta   90.00
_cell.angle_gamma   90.00
#
_symmetry.space_group_name_H-M   'P 1'
#
loop_
_entity.id
_entity.type
_entity.pdbx_description
1 polymer ?
#
loop_
_entity_poly.entity_id
_entity_poly.type
_entity_poly.pdbx_seq_one_letter_code
_entity_poly.pdbx_strand_id
1 'polypeptide(L)'
;MSRAVKTVDRLWREWTVGLGGGPSIRTLDARWGSRWRAGRRSEIQWYSLRLEVIKEIGRIAQARRTGEEAAMWQLNLQQQQMGCSLDQLCKRLRTGRKAEG
;
A
#
# COMPACT_ATOMS: atom_id res chain seq x y z
N MET A 1 -0.05 -7.43 -6.30
CA MET A 1 -0.77 -6.14 -6.28
C MET A 1 -1.12 -5.74 -7.69
N SER A 2 -2.41 -5.53 -7.97
CA SER A 2 -2.94 -5.27 -9.29
C SER A 2 -2.49 -3.91 -9.86
N ARG A 3 -1.99 -3.90 -11.10
CA ARG A 3 -1.60 -2.66 -11.80
C ARG A 3 -2.78 -1.73 -12.11
N ALA A 4 -4.00 -2.28 -12.10
CA ALA A 4 -5.24 -1.54 -12.34
C ALA A 4 -5.69 -0.67 -11.15
N VAL A 5 -5.16 -0.94 -9.94
CA VAL A 5 -5.45 -0.14 -8.75
C VAL A 5 -4.69 1.19 -8.85
N LYS A 6 -5.39 2.33 -8.75
CA LYS A 6 -4.82 3.68 -8.94
C LYS A 6 -4.99 4.62 -7.74
N THR A 7 -5.70 4.19 -6.71
CA THR A 7 -6.02 4.99 -5.53
C THR A 7 -5.59 4.26 -4.26
N VAL A 8 -5.32 5.03 -3.21
CA VAL A 8 -4.96 4.49 -1.89
C VAL A 8 -6.08 3.61 -1.34
N ASP A 9 -7.35 4.01 -1.50
CA ASP A 9 -8.50 3.22 -1.04
C ASP A 9 -8.53 1.82 -1.66
N ARG A 10 -8.39 1.74 -2.99
CA ARG A 10 -8.44 0.45 -3.71
C ARG A 10 -7.25 -0.41 -3.38
N LEU A 11 -6.08 0.19 -3.14
CA LEU A 11 -4.88 -0.53 -2.71
C LEU A 11 -5.07 -1.12 -1.31
N TRP A 12 -5.61 -0.33 -0.39
CA TRP A 12 -5.87 -0.79 0.97
C TRP A 12 -6.96 -1.87 1.01
N ARG A 13 -8.00 -1.77 0.16
CA ARG A 13 -9.02 -2.84 0.01
C ARG A 13 -8.41 -4.12 -0.56
N GLU A 14 -7.55 -4.03 -1.58
CA GLU A 14 -6.80 -5.19 -2.09
C GLU A 14 -5.93 -5.82 -0.98
N TRP A 15 -5.34 -4.98 -0.12
CA TRP A 15 -4.52 -5.43 0.99
C TRP A 15 -5.30 -6.16 2.09
N THR A 16 -6.46 -5.63 2.47
CA THR A 16 -7.22 -6.08 3.66
C THR A 16 -8.33 -7.07 3.35
N VAL A 17 -9.00 -6.90 2.21
CA VAL A 17 -10.16 -7.71 1.78
C VAL A 17 -9.76 -8.67 0.67
N GLY A 18 -8.98 -8.18 -0.30
CA GLY A 18 -8.63 -8.92 -1.52
C GLY A 18 -9.28 -8.33 -2.76
N LEU A 19 -9.12 -9.02 -3.89
CA LEU A 19 -9.56 -8.54 -5.20
C LEU A 19 -10.33 -9.65 -5.92
N GLY A 20 -11.53 -9.32 -6.43
CA GLY A 20 -12.36 -10.24 -7.22
C GLY A 20 -12.79 -11.51 -6.47
N GLY A 21 -13.01 -11.43 -5.15
CA GLY A 21 -13.37 -12.59 -4.32
C GLY A 21 -12.18 -13.49 -3.93
N GLY A 22 -10.97 -13.16 -4.37
CA GLY A 22 -9.74 -13.82 -3.92
C GLY A 22 -9.29 -13.36 -2.52
N PRO A 23 -8.34 -14.08 -1.90
CA PRO A 23 -7.82 -13.74 -0.58
C PRO A 23 -7.13 -12.37 -0.57
N SER A 24 -7.16 -11.71 0.59
CA SER A 24 -6.42 -10.46 0.81
C SER A 24 -4.91 -10.67 0.69
N ILE A 25 -4.18 -9.63 0.26
CA ILE A 25 -2.71 -9.71 0.21
C ILE A 25 -2.13 -9.94 1.60
N ARG A 26 -2.71 -9.32 2.64
CA ARG A 26 -2.31 -9.55 4.03
C ARG A 26 -2.44 -11.03 4.41
N THR A 27 -3.51 -11.70 3.98
CA THR A 27 -3.69 -13.15 4.18
C THR A 27 -2.66 -13.97 3.38
N LEU A 28 -2.36 -13.57 2.14
CA LEU A 28 -1.34 -14.24 1.33
C LEU A 28 0.05 -14.14 1.98
N ASP A 29 0.44 -12.95 2.44
CA ASP A 29 1.71 -12.73 3.13
C ASP A 29 1.77 -13.51 4.45
N ALA A 30 0.69 -13.57 5.22
CA ALA A 30 0.64 -14.35 6.46
C ALA A 30 0.77 -15.87 6.21
N ARG A 31 0.15 -16.39 5.14
CA ARG A 31 0.10 -17.83 4.87
C ARG A 31 1.31 -18.36 4.10
N TRP A 32 1.89 -17.56 3.20
CA TRP A 32 2.96 -18.01 2.30
C TRP A 32 4.20 -17.09 2.28
N GLY A 33 4.20 -15.96 3.00
CA GLY A 33 5.35 -15.05 3.06
C GLY A 33 5.75 -14.52 1.68
N SER A 34 7.04 -14.56 1.35
CA SER A 34 7.52 -14.14 0.03
C SER A 34 7.22 -15.17 -1.09
N ARG A 35 6.86 -16.41 -0.75
CA ARG A 35 6.74 -17.52 -1.72
C ARG A 35 5.61 -17.31 -2.72
N TRP A 36 4.49 -16.71 -2.31
CA TRP A 36 3.38 -16.42 -3.24
C TRP A 36 3.70 -15.31 -4.26
N ARG A 37 4.83 -14.60 -4.06
CA ARG A 37 5.37 -13.59 -4.98
C ARG A 37 6.64 -14.05 -5.71
N ALA A 38 7.07 -15.29 -5.49
CA ALA A 38 8.26 -15.83 -6.14
C ALA A 38 7.97 -16.01 -7.65
N GLY A 39 8.90 -15.59 -8.50
CA GLY A 39 8.85 -15.88 -9.95
C GLY A 39 9.26 -14.74 -10.87
N ARG A 40 9.12 -13.47 -10.48
CA ARG A 40 9.54 -12.32 -11.32
C ARG A 40 10.05 -11.14 -10.47
N ARG A 41 11.27 -10.67 -10.75
CA ARG A 41 11.88 -9.51 -10.06
C ARG A 41 11.03 -8.25 -10.16
N SER A 42 10.34 -8.04 -11.29
CA SER A 42 9.42 -6.91 -11.50
C SER A 42 8.21 -6.95 -10.55
N GLU A 43 7.64 -8.13 -10.29
CA GLU A 43 6.53 -8.29 -9.33
C GLU A 43 6.96 -8.00 -7.89
N ILE A 44 8.18 -8.42 -7.53
CA ILE A 44 8.76 -8.13 -6.21
C ILE A 44 8.97 -6.63 -6.04
N GLN A 45 9.58 -5.95 -7.03
CA GLN A 45 9.77 -4.50 -6.98
C GLN A 45 8.45 -3.74 -6.91
N TRP A 46 7.45 -4.19 -7.68
CA TRP A 46 6.12 -3.62 -7.72
C TRP A 46 5.40 -3.73 -6.37
N TYR A 47 5.44 -4.92 -5.78
CA TYR A 47 4.94 -5.15 -4.43
C TYR A 47 5.64 -4.22 -3.42
N SER A 48 6.97 -4.18 -3.44
CA SER A 48 7.74 -3.35 -2.51
C SER A 48 7.52 -1.85 -2.69
N LEU A 49 7.08 -1.38 -3.86
CA LEU A 49 6.72 0.02 -4.07
C LEU A 49 5.38 0.36 -3.40
N ARG A 50 4.39 -0.50 -3.58
CA ARG A 50 3.03 -0.26 -3.07
C ARG A 50 2.88 -0.61 -1.59
N LEU A 51 3.71 -1.50 -1.08
CA LEU A 51 3.82 -1.74 0.35
C LEU A 51 4.19 -0.45 1.12
N GLU A 52 4.85 0.51 0.47
CA GLU A 52 5.20 1.79 1.10
C GLU A 52 3.96 2.59 1.50
N VAL A 53 2.89 2.52 0.72
CA VAL A 53 1.60 3.15 1.05
C VAL A 53 0.94 2.46 2.22
N ILE A 54 0.94 1.13 2.25
CA ILE A 54 0.36 0.35 3.36
C ILE A 54 1.09 0.64 4.67
N LYS A 55 2.43 0.69 4.64
CA LYS A 55 3.24 1.07 5.80
C LYS A 55 2.93 2.49 6.26
N GLU A 56 2.73 3.43 5.34
CA GLU A 56 2.38 4.81 5.70
C GLU A 56 1.00 4.89 6.36
N ILE A 57 0.02 4.12 5.90
CA ILE A 57 -1.29 4.01 6.57
C ILE A 57 -1.11 3.56 8.02
N GLY A 58 -0.31 2.51 8.26
CA GLY A 58 0.01 2.04 9.61
C GLY A 58 0.72 3.12 10.45
N ARG A 59 1.67 3.84 9.86
CA ARG A 59 2.38 4.95 10.52
C ARG A 59 1.45 6.08 10.93
N ILE A 60 0.56 6.51 10.03
CA ILE A 60 -0.43 7.56 10.29
C ILE A 60 -1.39 7.11 11.40
N ALA A 61 -1.88 5.88 11.33
CA ALA A 61 -2.76 5.29 12.33
C ALA A 61 -2.11 5.31 13.73
N GLN A 62 -0.85 4.87 13.82
CA GLN A 62 -0.09 4.88 15.06
C GLN A 62 0.18 6.30 15.57
N ALA A 63 0.64 7.21 14.71
CA ALA A 63 0.99 8.58 15.08
C ALA A 63 -0.23 9.37 15.56
N ARG A 64 -1.41 9.12 14.98
CA ARG A 64 -2.66 9.80 15.32
C ARG A 64 -3.53 9.05 16.33
N ARG A 65 -3.12 7.84 16.74
CA ARG A 65 -3.91 6.92 17.57
C ARG A 65 -5.31 6.68 17.00
N THR A 66 -5.40 6.50 15.68
CA THR A 66 -6.63 6.22 14.94
C THR A 66 -6.60 4.82 14.31
N GLY A 67 -7.74 4.34 13.81
CA GLY A 67 -7.78 3.09 13.05
C GLY A 67 -7.14 3.20 11.67
N GLU A 68 -6.67 2.05 11.13
CA GLU A 68 -6.06 1.98 9.79
C GLU A 68 -6.99 2.50 8.69
N GLU A 69 -8.31 2.28 8.80
CA GLU A 69 -9.29 2.79 7.83
C GLU A 69 -9.36 4.32 7.83
N ALA A 70 -9.34 4.96 9.00
CA ALA A 70 -9.32 6.42 9.10
C ALA A 70 -8.02 7.01 8.53
N ALA A 71 -6.88 6.36 8.83
CA ALA A 71 -5.58 6.72 8.27
C ALA A 71 -5.52 6.53 6.74
N MET A 72 -6.16 5.48 6.22
CA MET A 72 -6.32 5.24 4.79
C MET A 72 -7.11 6.37 4.13
N TRP A 73 -8.27 6.74 4.68
CA TRP A 73 -9.08 7.83 4.13
C TRP A 73 -8.31 9.16 4.10
N GLN A 74 -7.56 9.44 5.15
CA GLN A 74 -6.71 10.61 5.21
C GLN A 74 -5.63 10.61 4.12
N LEU A 75 -4.91 9.50 3.94
CA LEU A 75 -3.87 9.40 2.91
C LEU A 75 -4.47 9.43 1.50
N ASN A 76 -5.66 8.86 1.30
CA ASN A 76 -6.40 8.91 0.05
C ASN A 76 -6.83 10.33 -0.30
N LEU A 77 -7.35 11.09 0.68
CA LEU A 77 -7.70 12.49 0.50
C LEU A 77 -6.46 13.32 0.15
N GLN A 78 -5.34 13.08 0.83
CA GLN A 78 -4.08 13.75 0.53
C GLN A 78 -3.62 13.45 -0.91
N GLN A 79 -3.73 12.20 -1.37
CA GLN A 79 -3.43 11.82 -2.76
C GLN A 79 -4.27 12.64 -3.76
N GLN A 80 -5.58 12.76 -3.51
CA GLN A 80 -6.52 13.48 -4.37
C GLN A 80 -6.23 14.98 -4.38
N GLN A 81 -5.97 15.59 -3.21
CA GLN A 81 -5.61 17.01 -3.09
C GLN A 81 -4.29 17.34 -3.80
N MET A 82 -3.32 16.43 -3.75
CA MET A 82 -2.05 16.57 -4.48
C MET A 82 -2.20 16.32 -6.00
N GLY A 83 -3.35 15.82 -6.45
CA GLY A 83 -3.60 15.48 -7.86
C GLY A 83 -2.63 14.44 -8.42
N CYS A 84 -2.04 13.58 -7.58
CA CYS A 84 -0.97 12.67 -7.99
C CYS A 84 -1.42 11.21 -8.12
N SER A 85 -0.78 10.49 -9.03
CA SER A 85 -0.99 9.05 -9.20
C SER A 85 -0.47 8.27 -7.98
N LEU A 86 -1.02 7.07 -7.77
CA LEU A 86 -0.55 6.17 -6.71
C LEU A 86 0.94 5.87 -6.82
N ASP A 87 1.46 5.73 -8.05
CA ASP A 87 2.88 5.45 -8.29
C ASP A 87 3.76 6.65 -7.92
N GLN A 88 3.31 7.88 -8.20
CA GLN A 88 3.97 9.10 -7.73
C GLN A 88 3.95 9.18 -6.20
N LEU A 89 2.83 8.87 -5.56
CA LEU A 89 2.72 8.82 -4.11
C LEU A 89 3.69 7.79 -3.52
N CYS A 90 3.74 6.57 -4.05
CA CYS A 90 4.67 5.53 -3.59
C CYS A 90 6.13 5.98 -3.68
N LYS A 91 6.51 6.63 -4.81
CA LYS A 91 7.87 7.17 -4.98
C LYS A 91 8.17 8.26 -3.95
N ARG A 92 7.24 9.18 -3.69
CA ARG A 92 7.38 10.22 -2.67
C ARG A 92 7.59 9.63 -1.27
N LEU A 93 6.77 8.66 -0.88
CA LEU A 93 6.88 7.98 0.41
C LEU A 93 8.22 7.24 0.57
N ARG A 94 8.69 6.59 -0.50
CA ARG A 94 10.01 5.93 -0.51
C ARG A 94 11.16 6.93 -0.35
N THR A 95 11.09 8.08 -1.01
CA THR A 95 12.12 9.13 -0.89
C THR A 95 12.09 9.80 0.48
N GLY A 96 10.89 10.11 1.00
CA GLY A 96 10.73 10.71 2.34
C GLY A 96 11.36 9.84 3.43
N ARG A 97 11.15 8.51 3.39
CA ARG A 97 11.74 7.60 4.37
C ARG A 97 13.27 7.45 4.29
N LYS A 98 13.89 7.70 3.14
CA LYS A 98 15.35 7.71 3.03
C LYS A 98 15.97 8.99 3.60
N ALA A 99 15.19 10.06 3.77
CA ALA A 99 15.66 11.31 4.33
C ALA A 99 15.52 11.36 5.87
N GLU A 100 14.72 10.47 6.46
CA GLU A 100 14.45 10.39 7.90
C GLU A 100 15.30 9.36 8.65
N GLY A 101 16.21 8.63 7.98
CA GLY A 101 17.09 7.62 8.57
C GLY A 101 18.54 7.85 8.20
#